data_AF-A0A090SWJ5-F1
#
_entry.id   AF-A0A090SWJ5-F1
#
_cell.length_a   1.000
_cell.length_b   1.000
_cell.length_c   1.000
_cell.angle_alpha   90.00
_cell.angle_beta   90.00
_cell.angle_gamma   90.00
#
_symmetry.space_group_name_H-M   'P 1'
#
loop_
_entity.id
_entity.type
_entity.pdbx_description
1 polymer ?
#
loop_
_entity_poly.entity_id
_entity_poly.type
_entity_poly.pdbx_seq_one_letter_code
_entity_poly.pdbx_strand_id
1 'polypeptide(L)' 'MIDLTEKDMTLEPDQNTIRFVPWTKEPTAQVIHDCYTVEGNPVDISPRAVLRRVLSLYEKEGWHPVVAPELEFSLFRKT' A
#
# COMPACT_ATOMS: atom_id res chain seq x y z
N MET A 1 6.60 -11.20 25.65
CA MET A 1 5.54 -10.51 24.86
C MET A 1 6.09 -10.46 23.45
N ILE A 2 5.41 -11.06 22.47
CA ILE A 2 5.86 -11.05 21.06
C ILE A 2 5.58 -9.65 20.51
N ASP A 3 6.54 -9.07 19.78
CA ASP A 3 6.37 -7.76 19.14
C ASP A 3 5.23 -7.84 18.11
N LEU A 4 4.39 -6.80 18.04
CA LEU A 4 3.32 -6.70 17.07
C LEU A 4 3.86 -6.72 15.62
N THR A 5 5.11 -6.33 15.40
CA THR A 5 5.76 -6.39 14.09
C THR A 5 6.33 -7.77 13.72
N GLU A 6 6.38 -8.71 14.66
CA GLU A 6 6.96 -10.05 14.46
C GLU A 6 5.90 -11.13 14.20
N LYS A 7 4.62 -10.76 14.13
CA LYS A 7 3.54 -11.71 13.85
C LYS A 7 3.46 -12.03 12.36
N ASP A 8 3.24 -13.32 12.08
CA ASP A 8 2.94 -13.79 10.73
C ASP A 8 1.67 -13.10 10.18
N MET A 9 1.70 -12.83 8.87
CA MET A 9 0.63 -12.15 8.16
C MET A 9 0.39 -12.78 6.79
N THR A 10 -0.85 -12.70 6.31
CA THR A 10 -1.24 -13.06 4.95
C THR A 10 -1.26 -11.80 4.09
N LEU A 11 -0.71 -11.90 2.88
CA LEU A 11 -0.72 -10.81 1.90
C LEU A 11 -1.74 -11.11 0.81
N GLU A 12 -2.74 -10.24 0.66
CA GLU A 12 -3.74 -10.38 -0.39
C GLU A 12 -3.50 -9.35 -1.51
N PRO A 13 -3.30 -9.79 -2.77
CA PRO A 13 -3.03 -8.89 -3.89
C PRO A 13 -4.29 -8.13 -4.33
N ASP A 14 -4.17 -6.80 -4.45
CA ASP A 14 -5.21 -5.96 -5.04
C ASP A 14 -5.07 -5.93 -6.57
N GLN A 15 -5.90 -6.70 -7.26
CA GLN A 15 -5.86 -6.89 -8.72
C GLN A 15 -5.97 -5.57 -9.50
N ASN A 16 -6.60 -4.53 -8.93
CA ASN A 16 -6.73 -3.23 -9.60
C ASN A 16 -5.40 -2.45 -9.67
N THR A 17 -4.41 -2.86 -8.87
CA THR A 17 -3.11 -2.19 -8.75
C THR A 17 -2.04 -2.81 -9.63
N ILE A 18 -2.35 -3.85 -10.41
CA ILE A 18 -1.38 -4.51 -11.29
C ILE A 18 -0.83 -3.51 -12.31
N ARG A 19 0.50 -3.40 -12.40
CA ARG A 19 1.21 -2.58 -13.39
C ARG A 19 2.40 -3.35 -13.95
N PHE A 20 2.59 -3.35 -15.26
CA PHE A 20 3.81 -3.89 -15.88
C PHE A 20 5.04 -3.09 -15.45
N VAL A 21 6.17 -3.76 -15.30
CA VAL A 21 7.46 -3.14 -14.96
C VAL A 21 8.28 -3.00 -16.25
N PRO A 22 8.27 -1.83 -16.92
CA PRO A 22 8.74 -1.73 -18.30
C PRO A 22 10.27 -1.84 -18.46
N TRP A 23 11.03 -1.76 -17.37
CA TRP A 23 12.49 -1.84 -17.39
C TRP A 23 13.03 -3.24 -17.07
N THR A 24 12.18 -4.25 -16.85
CA THR A 24 12.64 -5.63 -16.62
C THR A 24 12.88 -6.36 -17.95
N LYS A 25 13.88 -7.26 -17.98
CA LYS A 25 14.16 -8.09 -19.17
C LYS A 25 13.08 -9.13 -19.42
N GLU A 26 12.61 -9.79 -18.36
CA GLU A 26 11.52 -10.75 -18.42
C GLU A 26 10.16 -10.05 -18.21
N PRO A 27 9.06 -10.55 -18.81
CA PRO A 27 7.72 -10.03 -18.56
C PRO A 27 7.37 -10.06 -17.06
N THR A 28 7.37 -8.89 -16.42
CA THR A 28 7.16 -8.75 -14.98
C THR A 28 6.09 -7.70 -14.70
N ALA A 29 5.25 -7.95 -13.70
CA ALA A 29 4.30 -6.99 -13.18
C ALA A 29 4.46 -6.83 -11.66
N GLN A 30 4.17 -5.63 -11.16
CA GLN A 30 4.05 -5.33 -9.74
C GLN A 30 2.57 -5.25 -9.34
N VAL A 31 2.27 -5.66 -8.12
CA VAL A 31 0.94 -5.59 -7.52
C VAL A 31 1.06 -5.22 -6.05
N ILE A 32 0.20 -4.31 -5.59
CA ILE A 32 0.14 -3.89 -4.19
C ILE A 32 -0.69 -4.92 -3.42
N HIS A 33 -0.26 -5.25 -2.21
CA HIS A 33 -0.98 -6.16 -1.33
C HIS A 33 -1.55 -5.42 -0.12
N ASP A 34 -2.67 -5.91 0.40
CA ASP A 34 -3.15 -5.62 1.75
C ASP A 34 -2.67 -6.72 2.71
N CYS A 35 -2.33 -6.34 3.94
CA CYS A 35 -1.84 -7.25 4.96
C CYS A 35 -2.98 -7.63 5.92
N TYR A 36 -3.11 -8.93 6.20
CA TYR A 36 -4.09 -9.47 7.13
C TYR A 36 -3.41 -10.34 8.19
N THR A 37 -3.94 -10.35 9.41
CA THR A 37 -3.54 -11.29 10.45
C THR A 37 -3.97 -12.71 10.06
N VAL A 38 -3.45 -13.71 10.77
CA VAL A 38 -3.85 -15.12 10.54
C VAL A 38 -5.34 -15.37 10.79
N GLU A 39 -5.99 -14.51 11.57
CA GLU A 39 -7.44 -14.52 11.81
C GLU A 39 -8.25 -13.78 10.73
N GLY A 40 -7.59 -13.23 9.69
CA GLY A 40 -8.24 -12.53 8.58
C GLY A 40 -8.59 -11.08 8.86
N ASN A 41 -8.13 -10.50 9.97
CA ASN A 41 -8.33 -9.07 10.26
C ASN A 41 -7.26 -8.23 9.55
N PRO A 42 -7.57 -7.01 9.08
CA PRO A 42 -6.53 -6.14 8.55
C PRO A 42 -5.43 -5.87 9.58
N VAL A 43 -4.17 -5.91 9.15
CA VAL A 43 -3.04 -5.44 9.97
C VAL A 43 -3.16 -3.92 10.08
N ASP A 44 -3.55 -3.44 11.25
CA ASP A 44 -3.97 -2.06 11.52
C ASP A 44 -2.85 -1.01 11.44
N ILE A 45 -1.60 -1.44 11.63
CA ILE A 45 -0.40 -0.62 11.45
C ILE A 45 0.05 -0.53 9.99
N SER A 46 -0.52 -1.34 9.08
CA SER A 46 -0.13 -1.28 7.67
C SER A 46 -0.58 0.05 7.06
N PRO A 47 0.28 0.77 6.30
CA PRO A 47 -0.06 2.08 5.76
C PRO A 47 -1.36 2.09 4.94
N ARG A 48 -1.63 1.01 4.19
CA ARG A 48 -2.87 0.89 3.40
C ARG A 48 -4.11 0.65 4.27
N ALA A 49 -4.02 -0.13 5.34
CA ALA A 49 -5.14 -0.25 6.28
C ALA A 49 -5.44 1.10 6.97
N VAL A 50 -4.39 1.84 7.34
CA VAL A 50 -4.53 3.21 7.89
C VAL A 50 -5.21 4.13 6.87
N LEU A 51 -4.76 4.14 5.61
CA LEU A 51 -5.36 4.95 4.56
C LEU A 51 -6.84 4.59 4.33
N ARG A 52 -7.18 3.30 4.24
CA ARG A 52 -8.58 2.84 4.10
C ARG A 52 -9.46 3.30 5.26
N ARG A 53 -8.95 3.23 6.50
CA ARG A 53 -9.64 3.77 7.68
C ARG A 53 -9.90 5.26 7.52
N VAL A 54 -8.89 6.05 7.15
CA VAL A 54 -9.05 7.49 6.92
C VAL A 54 -10.09 7.77 5.83
N LEU A 55 -10.04 7.07 4.69
CA LEU A 55 -11.02 7.22 3.61
C LEU A 55 -12.45 6.91 4.08
N SER A 56 -12.64 5.86 4.89
CA SER A 56 -13.96 5.56 5.47
C SER A 56 -14.49 6.64 6.41
N LEU A 57 -13.61 7.46 7.02
CA LEU A 57 -14.03 8.60 7.83
C LEU A 57 -14.58 9.71 6.93
N TYR A 58 -13.94 9.99 5.79
CA TYR A 58 -14.47 10.93 4.81
C TYR A 58 -15.81 10.47 4.24
N GLU A 59 -15.92 9.18 3.90
CA GLU A 59 -17.16 8.60 3.36
C GLU A 59 -18.34 8.73 4.33
N LYS A 60 -18.12 8.56 5.64
CA LYS A 60 -19.15 8.74 6.67
C LYS A 60 -19.71 10.17 6.72
N GLU A 61 -18.90 11.16 6.38
CA GLU A 61 -19.31 12.56 6.27
C GLU A 61 -19.90 12.89 4.88
N GLY A 62 -19.95 11.92 3.97
CA GLY A 62 -20.38 12.11 2.58
C GLY A 62 -19.35 12.91 1.75
N TRP A 63 -18.09 12.93 2.17
CA TRP A 63 -17.03 13.70 1.53
C TRP A 63 -16.17 12.84 0.60
N HIS A 64 -15.66 13.45 -0.46
CA HIS A 64 -14.69 12.84 -1.37
C HIS A 64 -13.34 13.57 -1.25
N PRO A 65 -12.33 12.97 -0.59
CA PRO A 65 -11.04 13.62 -0.42
C PRO A 65 -10.28 13.66 -1.74
N VAL A 66 -9.83 14.86 -2.14
CA VAL A 66 -8.97 15.09 -3.31
C VAL A 66 -7.59 15.48 -2.84
N VAL A 67 -6.57 14.74 -3.27
CA VAL A 67 -5.16 14.98 -2.92
C VAL A 67 -4.33 15.18 -4.18
N ALA A 68 -3.35 16.08 -4.13
CA ALA A 68 -2.40 16.35 -5.20
C ALA A 68 -0.98 16.41 -4.61
N PRO A 69 -0.36 15.24 -4.33
CA PRO A 69 1.01 15.21 -3.83
C PRO A 69 1.99 15.65 -4.93
N GLU A 70 2.93 16.52 -4.58
CA GLU A 70 4.04 16.95 -5.44
C GLU A 70 5.31 16.22 -4.99
N LEU A 71 5.91 15.45 -5.91
CA LEU A 71 7.16 14.73 -5.66
C LEU A 71 8.31 15.47 -6.34
N GLU A 72 9.24 15.99 -5.54
CA GLU A 72 10.46 16.61 -6.01
C GLU A 72 11.60 15.59 -6.02
N PHE A 73 12.42 15.59 -7.08
CA PHE A 73 13.62 14.75 -7.15
C PHE A 73 14.76 15.48 -7.88
N SER A 74 16.00 15.08 -7.58
CA SER A 74 17.21 15.56 -8.24
C SER A 74 18.04 14.37 -8.73
N LEU A 75 18.63 14.49 -9.93
CA LEU A 75 19.51 13.48 -10.50
C LEU A 75 20.95 14.00 -10.50
N PHE A 76 21.87 13.22 -9.95
CA PHE A 76 23.29 13.54 -9.90
C PHE A 76 24.10 12.52 -10.69
N ARG A 77 25.11 13.00 -11.42
CA ARG A 77 26.13 12.12 -12.00
C ARG A 77 27.18 11.84 -10.92
N LYS A 78 27.58 10.58 -10.78
CA LYS A 78 28.74 10.19 -9.97
C LYS A 78 30.02 10.63 -10.69
N THR A 79 30.84 11.45 -10.03
CA THR A 79 32.18 11.84 -10.48
C THR A 79 33.20 10.77 -10.13
#